data_AF-A0A9X3CPD9-F1
#
_entry.id   AF-A0A9X3CPD9-F1
#
_cell.length_a   1.000
_cell.length_b   1.000
_cell.length_c   1.000
_cell.angle_alpha   90.00
_cell.angle_beta   90.00
_cell.angle_gamma   90.00
#
_symmetry.space_group_name_H-M   'P 1'
#
loop_
_entity.id
_entity.type
_entity.pdbx_description
1 polymer ?
#
loop_
_entity_poly.entity_id
_entity_poly.type
_entity_poly.pdbx_seq_one_letter_code
_entity_poly.pdbx_strand_id
1 'polypeptide(L)'
;MNNIIACIDGSRSTISTCEAAAWVAKKLAAPLVLFHALDKTTRPVASEFSGQIGLGSQEELLEELAELDETRSKIMLQHSHKMLESAHEWACRDGVNDVSKLQRHGSLIESLSDLTSELRVLVIGKSGKQRNTDNTIGSQLESVIRAVHEHILVVNDHFTAPTSYMIAFDGSPISQKLIEKATQTPLLKGLPCHLTTIDESGNKSQAFAQAKQQLQSAGVKVTATRLNGPVDEALLNYQLQHQVGMIVMGAYGHSKLRQVFVGSNTTQVLANSKVPLLLIR
;
A
#
# COMPACT_ATOMS: atom_id res chain seq x y z
N MET A 1 3.04 -4.02 21.24
CA MET A 1 1.97 -3.24 20.56
C MET A 1 2.42 -3.06 19.14
N ASN A 2 1.59 -3.41 18.16
CA ASN A 2 1.96 -3.22 16.76
C ASN A 2 1.26 -1.98 16.21
N ASN A 3 2.06 -1.10 15.62
CA ASN A 3 1.75 0.22 15.11
C ASN A 3 1.08 0.14 13.73
N ILE A 4 0.19 1.09 13.46
CA ILE A 4 -0.23 1.41 12.10
C ILE A 4 0.80 2.40 11.55
N ILE A 5 1.47 2.07 10.46
CA ILE A 5 2.45 2.97 9.84
C ILE A 5 1.84 3.54 8.56
N ALA A 6 1.77 4.87 8.46
CA ALA A 6 1.29 5.57 7.28
C ALA A 6 2.45 6.24 6.55
N CYS A 7 2.71 5.87 5.30
CA CYS A 7 3.77 6.47 4.49
C CYS A 7 3.30 7.81 3.90
N ILE A 8 3.95 8.89 4.33
CA ILE A 8 3.65 10.26 3.93
C ILE A 8 4.76 10.75 3.00
N ASP A 9 4.42 11.22 1.81
CA ASP A 9 5.39 11.68 0.80
C ASP A 9 5.05 13.05 0.18
N GLY A 10 3.93 13.66 0.58
CA GLY A 10 3.47 14.94 0.06
C GLY A 10 2.86 14.84 -1.35
N SER A 11 2.56 13.63 -1.82
CA SER A 11 1.78 13.41 -3.04
C SER A 11 0.29 13.73 -2.83
N ARG A 12 -0.48 13.69 -3.92
CA ARG A 12 -1.94 13.87 -3.91
C ARG A 12 -2.65 12.90 -2.95
N SER A 13 -2.10 11.69 -2.78
CA SER A 13 -2.67 10.66 -1.91
C SER A 13 -2.37 10.86 -0.42
N THR A 14 -1.58 11.88 -0.02
CA THR A 14 -1.18 12.10 1.38
C THR A 14 -2.37 12.23 2.31
N ILE A 15 -3.36 13.05 1.94
CA ILE A 15 -4.56 13.26 2.76
C ILE A 15 -5.30 11.94 2.91
N SER A 16 -5.63 11.30 1.78
CA SER A 16 -6.31 10.00 1.72
C SER A 16 -5.59 8.90 2.52
N THR A 17 -4.26 8.91 2.50
CA THR A 17 -3.43 8.00 3.31
C THR A 17 -3.60 8.28 4.80
N CYS A 18 -3.67 9.54 5.22
CA CYS A 18 -3.97 9.92 6.60
C CYS A 18 -5.39 9.48 7.01
N GLU A 19 -6.39 9.69 6.16
CA GLU A 19 -7.79 9.29 6.45
C GLU A 19 -7.92 7.77 6.59
N ALA A 20 -7.29 7.04 5.68
CA ALA A 20 -7.24 5.59 5.73
C ALA A 20 -6.53 5.09 6.98
N ALA A 21 -5.38 5.68 7.32
CA ALA A 21 -4.61 5.28 8.50
C ALA A 21 -5.34 5.59 9.80
N ALA A 22 -6.03 6.73 9.89
CA ALA A 22 -6.87 7.08 11.03
C ALA A 22 -8.04 6.11 11.18
N TRP A 23 -8.72 5.75 10.07
CA TRP A 23 -9.75 4.72 10.07
C TRP A 23 -9.23 3.36 10.57
N VAL A 24 -8.06 2.92 10.08
CA VAL A 24 -7.41 1.67 10.52
C VAL A 24 -7.07 1.75 12.01
N ALA A 25 -6.43 2.82 12.46
CA ALA A 25 -5.99 3.02 13.85
C ALA A 25 -7.18 2.95 14.82
N LYS A 26 -8.29 3.63 14.51
CA LYS A 26 -9.52 3.57 15.30
C LYS A 26 -10.12 2.16 15.32
N LYS A 27 -10.24 1.52 14.15
CA LYS A 27 -10.86 0.18 14.04
C LYS A 27 -10.05 -0.89 14.77
N LEU A 28 -8.74 -0.71 14.87
CA LEU A 28 -7.80 -1.65 15.49
C LEU A 28 -7.40 -1.25 16.91
N ALA A 29 -7.83 -0.09 17.40
CA ALA A 29 -7.40 0.54 18.66
C ALA A 29 -5.86 0.48 18.82
N ALA A 30 -5.14 0.94 17.79
CA ALA A 30 -3.69 0.84 17.69
C ALA A 30 -3.06 2.24 17.45
N PRO A 31 -1.84 2.48 17.95
CA PRO A 31 -1.10 3.72 17.71
C PRO A 31 -0.81 3.92 16.21
N LEU A 32 -0.80 5.18 15.79
CA LEU A 32 -0.51 5.61 14.43
C LEU A 32 0.88 6.27 14.36
N VAL A 33 1.72 5.80 13.46
CA VAL A 33 3.02 6.38 13.14
C VAL A 33 2.94 6.98 11.73
N LEU A 34 3.08 8.29 11.63
CA LEU A 34 3.22 9.01 10.37
C LEU A 34 4.68 8.97 9.96
N PHE A 35 4.97 8.24 8.89
CA PHE A 35 6.31 7.87 8.48
C PHE A 35 6.72 8.59 7.19
N HIS A 36 7.93 9.17 7.17
CA HIS A 36 8.54 9.71 5.96
C HIS A 36 9.99 9.23 5.80
N ALA A 37 10.31 8.68 4.63
CA ALA A 37 11.69 8.35 4.23
C ALA A 37 12.26 9.47 3.34
N LEU A 38 13.34 10.08 3.79
CA LEU A 38 14.13 11.04 3.02
C LEU A 38 15.17 10.29 2.21
N ASP A 39 14.79 9.98 0.98
CA ASP A 39 15.69 9.36 0.01
C ASP A 39 16.69 10.40 -0.53
N LYS A 40 17.98 10.09 -0.41
CA LYS A 40 19.07 10.88 -1.00
C LYS A 40 19.30 10.42 -2.43
N THR A 41 18.31 10.54 -3.32
CA THR A 41 18.60 10.39 -4.76
C THR A 41 19.22 11.69 -5.26
N THR A 42 20.50 11.88 -4.94
CA THR A 42 21.41 12.80 -5.62
C THR A 42 21.91 12.08 -6.87
N ARG A 43 21.54 12.57 -8.06
CA ARG A 43 22.35 12.34 -9.27
C ARG A 43 22.84 13.69 -9.79
N PRO A 44 24.00 14.19 -9.32
CA PRO A 44 24.88 14.92 -10.20
C PRO A 44 25.53 13.87 -11.12
N VAL A 45 25.30 14.01 -12.43
CA VAL A 45 26.04 13.24 -13.44
C VAL A 45 27.49 13.77 -13.41
N ALA A 46 28.36 13.08 -12.68
CA ALA A 46 29.77 13.41 -12.64
C ALA A 46 30.62 12.15 -12.65
N SER A 47 30.48 11.31 -13.69
CA SER A 47 31.47 10.26 -13.94
C SER A 47 31.35 9.72 -15.36
N GLU A 48 31.92 10.43 -16.34
CA GLU A 48 32.43 9.76 -17.55
C GLU A 48 33.48 10.56 -18.34
N PHE A 49 33.93 11.73 -17.87
CA PHE A 49 35.02 12.48 -18.51
C PHE A 49 36.25 12.60 -17.59
N SER A 50 36.80 11.46 -17.18
CA SER A 50 38.18 11.44 -16.68
C SER A 50 39.11 11.64 -17.87
N GLY A 51 39.55 12.87 -18.15
CA GLY A 51 40.74 12.98 -18.98
C GLY A 51 41.23 14.33 -19.50
N GLN A 52 40.43 15.38 -19.67
CA GLN A 52 40.92 16.50 -20.52
C GLN A 52 40.53 17.94 -20.14
N ILE A 53 39.90 18.22 -19.00
CA ILE A 53 39.54 19.61 -18.62
C ILE A 53 40.08 19.96 -17.23
N GLY A 54 40.63 21.17 -17.09
CA GLY A 54 41.55 21.61 -16.05
C GLY A 54 41.10 21.37 -14.59
N LEU A 55 42.07 20.96 -13.78
CA LEU A 55 41.92 20.53 -12.38
C LEU A 55 41.26 21.58 -11.47
N GLY A 56 41.41 22.89 -11.74
CA GLY A 56 40.83 23.95 -10.90
C GLY A 56 39.34 24.22 -11.11
N SER A 57 38.83 24.13 -12.34
CA SER A 57 37.40 24.40 -12.61
C SER A 57 36.48 23.27 -12.14
N GLN A 58 37.01 22.05 -11.99
CA GLN A 58 36.23 20.91 -11.52
C GLN A 58 36.13 20.92 -9.98
N GLU A 59 37.16 21.35 -9.26
CA GLU A 59 37.12 21.49 -7.80
C GLU A 59 36.11 22.57 -7.38
N GLU A 60 36.11 23.74 -8.04
CA GLU A 60 35.15 24.82 -7.79
C GLU A 60 33.70 24.37 -8.06
N LEU A 61 33.45 23.65 -9.17
CA LEU A 61 32.13 23.07 -9.46
C LEU A 61 31.71 21.99 -8.46
N LEU A 62 32.65 21.18 -7.95
CA LEU A 62 32.35 20.17 -6.93
C LEU A 62 32.00 20.82 -5.59
N GLU A 63 32.69 21.89 -5.21
CA GLU A 63 32.35 22.70 -4.02
C GLU A 63 30.97 23.34 -4.18
N GLU A 64 30.68 23.97 -5.31
CA GLU A 64 29.36 24.56 -5.58
C GLU A 64 28.24 23.51 -5.56
N LEU A 65 28.46 22.33 -6.14
CA LEU A 65 27.53 21.20 -6.07
C LEU A 65 27.33 20.71 -4.63
N ALA A 66 28.39 20.65 -3.83
CA ALA A 66 28.31 20.23 -2.43
C ALA A 66 27.50 21.24 -1.59
N GLU A 67 27.73 22.54 -1.77
CA GLU A 67 26.95 23.61 -1.10
C GLU A 67 25.47 23.59 -1.52
N LEU A 68 25.20 23.37 -2.81
CA LEU A 68 23.85 23.21 -3.34
C LEU A 68 23.14 21.99 -2.74
N ASP A 69 23.83 20.84 -2.65
CA ASP A 69 23.28 19.63 -2.06
C ASP A 69 23.03 19.80 -0.55
N GLU A 70 23.91 20.49 0.19
CA GLU A 70 23.70 20.80 1.60
C GLU A 70 22.47 21.69 1.79
N THR A 71 22.36 22.77 1.01
CA THR A 71 21.23 23.70 1.05
C THR A 71 19.93 22.99 0.71
N ARG A 72 19.93 22.17 -0.34
CA ARG A 72 18.78 21.36 -0.75
C ARG A 72 18.36 20.38 0.35
N SER A 73 19.32 19.71 0.97
CA SER A 73 19.07 18.77 2.08
C SER A 73 18.40 19.49 3.26
N LYS A 74 18.89 20.66 3.67
CA LYS A 74 18.28 21.49 4.72
C LYS A 74 16.83 21.86 4.39
N ILE A 75 16.55 22.29 3.16
CA ILE A 75 15.20 22.64 2.72
C ILE A 75 14.27 21.42 2.73
N MET A 76 14.73 20.27 2.24
CA MET A 76 13.94 19.03 2.23
C MET A 76 13.62 18.53 3.64
N LEU A 77 14.56 18.67 4.59
CA LEU A 77 14.33 18.38 6.01
C LEU A 77 13.25 19.28 6.62
N GLN A 78 13.32 20.60 6.39
CA GLN A 78 12.31 21.53 6.89
C GLN A 78 10.94 21.27 6.27
N HIS A 79 10.90 20.99 4.96
CA HIS A 79 9.66 20.69 4.24
C HIS A 79 9.00 19.39 4.73
N SER A 80 9.78 18.31 4.88
CA SER A 80 9.26 17.03 5.39
C SER A 80 8.76 17.12 6.82
N HIS A 81 9.44 17.89 7.68
CA HIS A 81 8.99 18.15 9.03
C HIS A 81 7.61 18.82 9.06
N LYS A 82 7.44 19.91 8.29
CA LYS A 82 6.15 20.61 8.17
C LYS A 82 5.05 19.70 7.61
N MET A 83 5.38 18.88 6.62
CA MET A 83 4.45 17.90 6.05
C MET A 83 3.95 16.90 7.09
N LEU A 84 4.86 16.33 7.89
CA LEU A 84 4.49 15.41 8.98
C LEU A 84 3.68 16.12 10.07
N GLU A 85 3.95 17.39 10.35
CA GLU A 85 3.13 18.19 11.27
C GLU A 85 1.69 18.33 10.78
N SER A 86 1.51 18.74 9.52
CA SER A 86 0.18 18.88 8.93
C SER A 86 -0.57 17.54 8.86
N ALA A 87 0.13 16.43 8.57
CA ALA A 87 -0.45 15.09 8.62
C ALA A 87 -0.88 14.70 10.04
N HIS A 88 -0.07 15.07 11.04
CA HIS A 88 -0.37 14.83 12.45
C HIS A 88 -1.62 15.59 12.91
N GLU A 89 -1.68 16.90 12.64
CA GLU A 89 -2.86 17.73 12.92
C GLU A 89 -4.11 17.16 12.27
N TRP A 90 -4.00 16.69 11.03
CA TRP A 90 -5.10 16.07 10.30
C TRP A 90 -5.58 14.79 11.00
N ALA A 91 -4.67 13.88 11.37
CA ALA A 91 -5.01 12.62 12.04
C ALA A 91 -5.63 12.84 13.42
N CYS A 92 -5.12 13.82 14.19
CA CYS A 92 -5.71 14.20 15.48
C CYS A 92 -7.11 14.80 15.31
N ARG A 93 -7.33 15.64 14.29
CA ARG A 93 -8.66 16.20 13.98
C ARG A 93 -9.66 15.11 13.62
N ASP A 94 -9.20 14.05 12.96
CA ASP A 94 -10.03 12.89 12.68
C ASP A 94 -10.29 12.04 13.94
N GLY A 95 -9.65 12.32 15.08
CA GLY A 95 -9.93 11.68 16.37
C GLY A 95 -9.02 10.52 16.72
N VAL A 96 -7.80 10.48 16.16
CA VAL A 96 -6.74 9.57 16.61
C VAL A 96 -5.96 10.23 17.73
N ASN A 97 -5.90 9.59 18.90
CA ASN A 97 -5.27 10.15 20.10
C ASN A 97 -3.76 9.85 20.20
N ASP A 98 -3.34 8.69 19.70
CA ASP A 98 -1.96 8.22 19.75
C ASP A 98 -1.34 8.29 18.36
N VAL A 99 -0.83 9.48 18.03
CA VAL A 99 -0.17 9.77 16.75
C VAL A 99 1.26 10.20 17.02
N SER A 100 2.21 9.54 16.38
CA SER A 100 3.62 9.90 16.41
C SER A 100 4.13 10.16 15.00
N LYS A 101 5.21 10.95 14.90
CA LYS A 101 5.88 11.28 13.64
C LYS A 101 7.23 10.58 13.62
N LEU A 102 7.56 9.92 12.52
CA LEU A 102 8.84 9.25 12.33
C LEU A 102 9.45 9.62 10.99
N GLN A 103 10.63 10.23 11.04
CA GLN A 103 11.41 10.57 9.85
C GLN A 103 12.69 9.72 9.84
N ARG A 104 12.98 9.09 8.70
CA ARG A 104 14.21 8.31 8.48
C ARG A 104 14.96 8.82 7.26
N HIS A 105 16.28 8.68 7.30
CA HIS A 105 17.14 8.92 6.15
C HIS A 105 17.40 7.61 5.43
N GLY A 106 17.39 7.64 4.10
CA GLY A 106 17.62 6.45 3.27
C GLY A 106 16.37 6.03 2.50
N SER A 107 16.45 4.87 1.85
CA SER A 107 15.36 4.39 1.01
C SER A 107 14.15 3.98 1.86
N LEU A 108 12.95 4.08 1.27
CA LEU A 108 11.70 3.67 1.90
C LEU A 108 11.74 2.19 2.35
N ILE A 109 12.29 1.32 1.52
CA ILE A 109 12.29 -0.13 1.76
C ILE A 109 13.21 -0.49 2.92
N GLU A 110 14.43 0.04 2.96
CA GLU A 110 15.37 -0.20 4.07
C GLU A 110 14.76 0.31 5.38
N SER A 111 14.24 1.54 5.37
CA SER A 111 13.65 2.16 6.57
C SER A 111 12.42 1.41 7.09
N LEU A 112 11.58 0.86 6.20
CA LEU A 112 10.44 0.04 6.60
C LEU A 112 10.86 -1.34 7.10
N SER A 113 11.94 -1.91 6.55
CA SER A 113 12.46 -3.22 6.98
C SER A 113 12.87 -3.20 8.46
N ASP A 114 13.47 -2.09 8.90
CA ASP A 114 13.85 -1.87 10.30
C ASP A 114 12.64 -1.74 11.26
N LEU A 115 11.45 -1.42 10.73
CA LEU A 115 10.23 -1.20 11.51
C LEU A 115 9.25 -2.38 11.48
N THR A 116 9.58 -3.46 10.74
CA THR A 116 8.69 -4.61 10.53
C THR A 116 8.21 -5.26 11.83
N SER A 117 9.08 -5.40 12.82
CA SER A 117 8.73 -6.01 14.12
C SER A 117 7.64 -5.26 14.90
N GLU A 118 7.51 -3.96 14.64
CA GLU A 118 6.51 -3.08 15.27
C GLU A 118 5.30 -2.85 14.36
N LEU A 119 5.34 -3.27 13.09
CA LEU A 119 4.29 -2.99 12.11
C LEU A 119 3.11 -3.95 12.27
N ARG A 120 1.88 -3.42 12.21
CA ARG A 120 0.64 -4.23 12.11
C ARG A 120 0.02 -4.12 10.74
N VAL A 121 -0.13 -2.88 10.28
CA VAL A 121 -0.70 -2.52 8.99
C VAL A 121 0.10 -1.35 8.44
N LEU A 122 0.60 -1.51 7.23
CA LEU A 122 1.19 -0.42 6.46
C LEU A 122 0.11 0.24 5.62
N VAL A 123 0.01 1.56 5.67
CA VAL A 123 -0.89 2.35 4.83
C VAL A 123 -0.04 3.18 3.89
N ILE A 124 -0.25 3.01 2.58
CA ILE A 124 0.58 3.65 1.56
C ILE A 124 -0.27 4.06 0.36
N GLY A 125 0.03 5.22 -0.22
CA GLY A 125 -0.60 5.66 -1.47
C GLY A 125 -0.25 4.76 -2.65
N LYS A 126 -1.20 4.58 -3.58
CA LYS A 126 -1.02 3.85 -4.84
C LYS A 126 0.10 4.48 -5.70
N SER A 127 0.18 5.80 -5.66
CA SER A 127 1.09 6.63 -6.44
C SER A 127 1.80 7.64 -5.53
N GLY A 128 3.10 7.86 -5.78
CA GLY A 128 3.90 8.82 -5.04
C GLY A 128 4.14 10.13 -5.79
N LYS A 129 4.93 11.02 -5.20
CA LYS A 129 5.21 12.40 -5.67
C LYS A 129 5.84 12.50 -7.07
N GLN A 130 6.59 11.49 -7.52
CA GLN A 130 7.33 11.51 -8.79
C GLN A 130 6.45 11.07 -9.98
N ARG A 131 5.47 11.88 -10.42
CA ARG A 131 4.66 11.51 -11.61
C ARG A 131 3.96 12.62 -12.39
N ASN A 132 3.75 12.34 -13.68
CA ASN A 132 3.11 13.18 -14.68
C ASN A 132 1.84 12.53 -15.30
N THR A 133 1.44 11.33 -14.86
CA THR A 133 0.45 10.46 -15.54
C THR A 133 -0.45 9.67 -14.59
N ASP A 134 -1.72 9.53 -14.97
CA ASP A 134 -2.76 8.82 -14.23
C ASP A 134 -2.73 7.30 -14.53
N ASN A 135 -2.94 6.43 -13.53
CA ASN A 135 -3.03 4.95 -13.60
C ASN A 135 -1.74 4.10 -13.56
N THR A 136 -0.55 4.66 -13.33
CA THR A 136 0.64 3.81 -13.08
C THR A 136 0.94 3.65 -11.59
N ILE A 137 1.26 2.42 -11.16
CA ILE A 137 1.65 2.04 -9.79
C ILE A 137 2.99 2.71 -9.44
N GLY A 138 3.12 3.25 -8.22
CA GLY A 138 4.40 3.81 -7.74
C GLY A 138 5.55 2.83 -7.92
N SER A 139 6.69 3.27 -8.48
CA SER A 139 7.86 2.40 -8.71
C SER A 139 8.37 1.73 -7.42
N GLN A 140 8.14 2.37 -6.27
CA GLN A 140 8.48 1.81 -4.95
C GLN A 140 7.37 0.91 -4.38
N LEU A 141 6.11 1.02 -4.82
CA LEU A 141 4.99 0.31 -4.21
C LEU A 141 5.10 -1.21 -4.40
N GLU A 142 5.44 -1.70 -5.59
CA GLU A 142 5.63 -3.14 -5.81
C GLU A 142 6.76 -3.70 -4.92
N SER A 143 7.84 -2.95 -4.78
CA SER A 143 8.99 -3.35 -3.96
C SER A 143 8.65 -3.35 -2.47
N VAL A 144 7.90 -2.36 -1.98
CA VAL A 144 7.36 -2.32 -0.62
C VAL A 144 6.40 -3.50 -0.39
N ILE A 145 5.49 -3.74 -1.34
CA ILE A 145 4.57 -4.88 -1.34
C ILE A 145 5.35 -6.21 -1.31
N ARG A 146 6.58 -6.29 -1.81
CA ARG A 146 7.41 -7.49 -1.71
C ARG A 146 8.15 -7.60 -0.37
N ALA A 147 8.65 -6.50 0.15
CA ALA A 147 9.49 -6.45 1.34
C ALA A 147 8.70 -6.59 2.66
N VAL A 148 7.49 -6.04 2.70
CA VAL A 148 6.68 -5.98 3.94
C VAL A 148 5.85 -7.25 4.10
N HIS A 149 5.93 -7.89 5.26
CA HIS A 149 5.27 -9.18 5.53
C HIS A 149 3.96 -9.04 6.33
N GLU A 150 3.63 -7.83 6.70
CA GLU A 150 2.42 -7.42 7.41
C GLU A 150 1.32 -7.03 6.41
N HIS A 151 0.12 -6.74 6.92
CA HIS A 151 -0.98 -6.30 6.06
C HIS A 151 -0.67 -4.92 5.44
N ILE A 152 -1.00 -4.74 4.17
CA ILE A 152 -0.76 -3.48 3.46
C ILE A 152 -2.09 -2.95 2.93
N LEU A 153 -2.47 -1.74 3.32
CA LEU A 153 -3.59 -1.01 2.77
C LEU A 153 -3.07 0.01 1.75
N VAL A 154 -3.34 -0.26 0.48
CA VAL A 154 -3.01 0.64 -0.63
C VAL A 154 -4.18 1.58 -0.88
N VAL A 155 -3.91 2.88 -0.85
CA VAL A 155 -4.93 3.94 -0.87
C VAL A 155 -4.85 4.73 -2.17
N ASN A 156 -5.99 5.10 -2.74
CA ASN A 156 -6.05 5.97 -3.92
C ASN A 156 -5.99 7.45 -3.51
N ASP A 157 -6.06 8.36 -4.49
CA ASP A 157 -6.04 9.81 -4.25
C ASP A 157 -7.21 10.29 -3.39
N HIS A 158 -8.30 9.52 -3.30
CA HIS A 158 -9.45 9.79 -2.44
C HIS A 158 -9.74 8.56 -1.58
N PHE A 159 -10.01 8.76 -0.29
CA PHE A 159 -10.41 7.69 0.62
C PHE A 159 -11.84 7.90 1.11
N THR A 160 -12.53 6.79 1.31
CA THR A 160 -13.80 6.75 2.04
C THR A 160 -13.81 5.45 2.80
N ALA A 161 -14.21 5.50 4.08
CA ALA A 161 -14.25 4.33 4.93
C ALA A 161 -15.14 3.24 4.28
N PRO A 162 -14.62 2.03 4.04
CA PRO A 162 -15.36 1.01 3.32
C PRO A 162 -16.53 0.49 4.16
N THR A 163 -17.70 0.41 3.54
CA THR A 163 -18.92 -0.18 4.12
C THR A 163 -19.08 -1.66 3.80
N SER A 164 -18.35 -2.17 2.80
CA SER A 164 -18.28 -3.57 2.38
C SER A 164 -16.91 -3.85 1.76
N TYR A 165 -16.55 -5.11 1.64
CA TYR A 165 -15.33 -5.51 0.95
C TYR A 165 -15.56 -6.71 0.02
N MET A 166 -14.71 -6.84 -1.00
CA MET A 166 -14.74 -7.98 -1.93
C MET A 166 -13.48 -8.83 -1.77
N ILE A 167 -13.64 -10.15 -1.75
CA ILE A 167 -12.53 -11.11 -1.88
C ILE A 167 -12.63 -11.78 -3.25
N ALA A 168 -11.56 -11.67 -4.04
CA ALA A 168 -11.39 -12.44 -5.26
C ALA A 168 -10.82 -13.82 -4.92
N PHE A 169 -11.59 -14.88 -5.20
CA PHE A 169 -11.24 -16.26 -4.94
C PHE A 169 -11.02 -17.02 -6.25
N ASP A 170 -9.90 -17.72 -6.36
CA ASP A 170 -9.52 -18.46 -7.57
C ASP A 170 -9.38 -19.97 -7.34
N GLY A 171 -9.64 -20.45 -6.11
CA GLY A 171 -9.48 -21.85 -5.72
C GLY A 171 -8.04 -22.28 -5.42
N SER A 172 -7.05 -21.41 -5.61
CA SER A 172 -5.65 -21.69 -5.32
C SER A 172 -5.40 -21.81 -3.80
N PRO A 173 -4.29 -22.45 -3.38
CA PRO A 173 -3.88 -22.46 -1.98
C PRO A 173 -3.70 -21.07 -1.37
N ILE A 174 -3.38 -20.06 -2.20
CA ILE A 174 -3.22 -18.67 -1.75
C ILE A 174 -4.58 -18.07 -1.42
N SER A 175 -5.59 -18.25 -2.28
CA SER A 175 -6.94 -17.73 -2.00
C SER A 175 -7.63 -18.50 -0.87
N GLN A 176 -7.34 -19.79 -0.69
CA GLN A 176 -7.82 -20.53 0.50
C GLN A 176 -7.24 -19.96 1.80
N LYS A 177 -5.91 -19.75 1.87
CA LYS A 177 -5.27 -19.09 3.02
C LYS A 177 -5.77 -17.67 3.24
N LEU A 178 -6.09 -16.94 2.17
CA LEU A 178 -6.68 -15.62 2.27
C LEU A 178 -8.03 -15.68 3.00
N ILE A 179 -8.89 -16.67 2.70
CA ILE A 179 -10.18 -16.83 3.39
C ILE A 179 -9.95 -17.08 4.89
N GLU A 180 -9.05 -18.01 5.23
CA GLU A 180 -8.68 -18.29 6.62
C GLU A 180 -8.23 -17.02 7.34
N LYS A 181 -7.28 -16.27 6.75
CA LYS A 181 -6.75 -15.05 7.35
C LYS A 181 -7.80 -13.94 7.42
N ALA A 182 -8.62 -13.77 6.39
CA ALA A 182 -9.67 -12.77 6.37
C ALA A 182 -10.68 -12.94 7.53
N THR A 183 -10.98 -14.18 7.94
CA THR A 183 -11.83 -14.43 9.12
C THR A 183 -11.18 -13.97 10.43
N GLN A 184 -9.85 -13.90 10.48
CA GLN A 184 -9.07 -13.53 11.65
C GLN A 184 -8.63 -12.06 11.62
N THR A 185 -8.70 -11.38 10.47
CA THR A 185 -8.30 -9.99 10.29
C THR A 185 -9.32 -9.04 10.94
N PRO A 186 -9.00 -8.36 12.05
CA PRO A 186 -9.98 -7.53 12.77
C PRO A 186 -10.47 -6.32 11.96
N LEU A 187 -9.67 -5.86 10.99
CA LEU A 187 -10.03 -4.76 10.10
C LEU A 187 -11.24 -5.09 9.21
N LEU A 188 -11.54 -6.37 8.97
CA LEU A 188 -12.70 -6.80 8.18
C LEU A 188 -13.95 -7.06 9.03
N LYS A 189 -13.80 -7.14 10.35
CA LYS A 189 -14.92 -7.45 11.26
C LYS A 189 -16.06 -6.44 11.10
N GLY A 190 -17.28 -6.97 11.06
CA GLY A 190 -18.52 -6.19 10.92
C GLY A 190 -18.86 -5.72 9.50
N LEU A 191 -17.96 -5.89 8.52
CA LEU A 191 -18.22 -5.53 7.13
C LEU A 191 -18.81 -6.73 6.37
N PRO A 192 -19.86 -6.54 5.54
CA PRO A 192 -20.32 -7.55 4.60
C PRO A 192 -19.24 -7.84 3.54
N CYS A 193 -19.11 -9.12 3.20
CA CYS A 193 -18.16 -9.64 2.24
C CYS A 193 -18.86 -10.00 0.93
N HIS A 194 -18.36 -9.48 -0.18
CA HIS A 194 -18.66 -9.97 -1.51
C HIS A 194 -17.59 -11.00 -1.90
N LEU A 195 -17.93 -12.28 -1.88
CA LEU A 195 -17.03 -13.33 -2.32
C LEU A 195 -17.23 -13.56 -3.82
N THR A 196 -16.22 -13.28 -4.63
CA THR A 196 -16.31 -13.42 -6.09
C THR A 196 -15.33 -14.49 -6.59
N THR A 197 -15.70 -15.19 -7.65
CA THR A 197 -14.80 -16.10 -8.38
C THR A 197 -15.02 -15.96 -9.87
N ILE A 198 -13.94 -16.01 -10.65
CA ILE A 198 -14.03 -16.22 -12.10
C ILE A 198 -13.91 -17.72 -12.37
N ASP A 199 -15.01 -18.33 -12.82
CA ASP A 199 -15.09 -19.76 -13.10
C ASP A 199 -16.09 -20.06 -14.23
N GLU A 200 -15.58 -20.09 -15.46
CA GLU A 200 -16.37 -20.46 -16.65
C GLU A 200 -16.58 -21.97 -16.77
N SER A 201 -15.68 -22.76 -16.18
CA SER A 201 -15.65 -24.24 -16.30
C SER A 201 -16.43 -24.97 -15.21
N GLY A 202 -16.79 -24.29 -14.12
CA GLY A 202 -17.43 -24.88 -12.94
C GLY A 202 -16.50 -25.66 -12.02
N ASN A 203 -15.23 -25.83 -12.39
CA ASN A 203 -14.23 -26.64 -11.67
C ASN A 203 -13.91 -26.12 -10.26
N LYS A 204 -14.21 -24.84 -9.96
CA LYS A 204 -13.94 -24.21 -8.66
C LYS A 204 -15.16 -24.22 -7.74
N SER A 205 -16.30 -24.75 -8.20
CA SER A 205 -17.59 -24.65 -7.50
C SER A 205 -17.56 -25.20 -6.07
N GLN A 206 -16.91 -26.34 -5.85
CA GLN A 206 -16.81 -26.95 -4.51
C GLN A 206 -15.95 -26.09 -3.57
N ALA A 207 -14.75 -25.69 -4.01
CA ALA A 207 -13.86 -24.85 -3.22
C ALA A 207 -14.49 -23.48 -2.92
N PHE A 208 -15.22 -22.90 -3.87
CA PHE A 208 -15.95 -21.64 -3.70
C PHE A 208 -17.09 -21.76 -2.68
N ALA A 209 -17.84 -22.86 -2.71
CA ALA A 209 -18.88 -23.14 -1.71
C ALA A 209 -18.29 -23.31 -0.30
N GLN A 210 -17.15 -23.99 -0.18
CA GLN A 210 -16.43 -24.14 1.09
C GLN A 210 -15.94 -22.80 1.63
N ALA A 211 -15.33 -21.96 0.77
CA ALA A 211 -14.89 -20.62 1.16
C ALA A 211 -16.05 -19.75 1.67
N LYS A 212 -17.20 -19.80 0.99
CA LYS A 212 -18.43 -19.13 1.45
C LYS A 212 -18.84 -19.64 2.84
N GLN A 213 -18.91 -20.95 3.03
CA GLN A 213 -19.32 -21.55 4.29
C GLN A 213 -18.36 -21.18 5.43
N GLN A 214 -17.06 -21.14 5.18
CA GLN A 214 -16.06 -20.77 6.16
C GLN A 214 -16.24 -19.32 6.65
N LEU A 215 -16.42 -18.37 5.72
CA LEU A 215 -16.71 -16.97 6.06
C LEU A 215 -18.03 -16.84 6.84
N GLN A 216 -19.09 -17.54 6.41
CA GLN A 216 -20.39 -17.52 7.09
C GLN A 216 -20.31 -18.11 8.50
N SER A 217 -19.54 -19.18 8.69
CA SER A 217 -19.32 -19.81 10.00
C SER A 217 -18.53 -18.90 10.95
N ALA A 218 -17.69 -18.01 10.41
CA ALA A 218 -17.03 -16.95 11.17
C ALA A 218 -17.95 -15.72 11.44
N GLY A 219 -19.23 -15.79 11.09
CA GLY A 219 -20.21 -14.71 11.33
C GLY A 219 -20.18 -13.59 10.30
N VAL A 220 -19.51 -13.77 9.16
CA VAL A 220 -19.46 -12.77 8.08
C VAL A 220 -20.74 -12.86 7.24
N LYS A 221 -21.35 -11.71 6.93
CA LYS A 221 -22.44 -11.63 5.93
C LYS A 221 -21.84 -11.75 4.54
N VAL A 222 -22.10 -12.86 3.84
CA VAL A 222 -21.46 -13.15 2.54
C VAL A 222 -22.47 -13.13 1.39
N THR A 223 -22.19 -12.29 0.39
CA THR A 223 -22.79 -12.35 -0.95
C THR A 223 -21.80 -13.05 -1.88
N ALA A 224 -22.14 -14.25 -2.36
CA ALA A 224 -21.26 -15.03 -3.22
C ALA A 224 -21.71 -14.93 -4.69
N THR A 225 -20.82 -14.50 -5.59
CA THR A 225 -21.12 -14.31 -7.01
C THR A 225 -20.05 -14.95 -7.91
N ARG A 226 -20.49 -15.69 -8.92
CA ARG A 226 -19.61 -16.18 -10.00
C ARG A 226 -19.62 -15.16 -11.14
N LEU A 227 -18.44 -14.80 -11.61
CA LEU A 227 -18.21 -13.86 -12.69
C LEU A 227 -17.60 -14.59 -13.89
N ASN A 228 -17.74 -14.00 -15.07
CA ASN A 228 -17.20 -14.51 -16.34
C ASN A 228 -16.34 -13.43 -17.01
N GLY A 229 -15.42 -13.84 -17.89
CA GLY A 229 -14.54 -12.93 -18.62
C GLY A 229 -13.18 -12.66 -17.92
N PRO A 230 -12.42 -11.66 -18.42
CA PRO A 230 -11.11 -11.31 -17.89
C PRO A 230 -11.16 -10.94 -16.40
N VAL A 231 -10.17 -11.39 -15.63
CA VAL A 231 -10.19 -11.34 -14.16
C VAL A 231 -10.28 -9.90 -13.63
N ASP A 232 -9.41 -9.03 -14.11
CA ASP A 232 -9.33 -7.65 -13.68
C ASP A 232 -10.58 -6.85 -14.07
N GLU A 233 -11.03 -6.96 -15.33
CA GLU A 233 -12.24 -6.29 -15.81
C GLU A 233 -13.49 -6.75 -15.06
N ALA A 234 -13.68 -8.06 -14.90
CA ALA A 234 -14.85 -8.61 -14.22
C ALA A 234 -14.91 -8.18 -12.75
N LEU A 235 -13.77 -8.19 -12.04
CA LEU A 235 -13.69 -7.75 -10.64
C LEU A 235 -13.96 -6.25 -10.50
N LEU A 236 -13.37 -5.41 -11.36
CA LEU A 236 -13.56 -3.96 -11.31
C LEU A 236 -14.99 -3.57 -11.68
N ASN A 237 -15.57 -4.21 -12.70
CA ASN A 237 -16.97 -3.99 -13.07
C ASN A 237 -17.92 -4.38 -11.94
N TYR A 238 -17.71 -5.56 -11.33
CA TYR A 238 -18.50 -5.99 -10.18
C TYR A 238 -18.37 -5.02 -9.00
N GLN A 239 -17.14 -4.59 -8.69
CA GLN A 239 -16.87 -3.61 -7.63
C GLN A 239 -17.66 -2.31 -7.86
N LEU A 240 -17.67 -1.79 -9.09
CA LEU A 240 -18.41 -0.58 -9.45
C LEU A 240 -19.92 -0.80 -9.37
N GLN A 241 -20.44 -1.91 -9.92
CA GLN A 241 -21.88 -2.21 -9.95
C GLN A 241 -22.49 -2.36 -8.56
N HIS A 242 -21.74 -2.98 -7.63
CA HIS A 242 -22.17 -3.24 -6.26
C HIS A 242 -21.64 -2.22 -5.25
N GLN A 243 -20.93 -1.18 -5.73
CA GLN A 243 -20.34 -0.13 -4.90
C GLN A 243 -19.50 -0.68 -3.75
N VAL A 244 -18.72 -1.74 -4.01
CA VAL A 244 -17.91 -2.37 -2.97
C VAL A 244 -16.77 -1.42 -2.57
N GLY A 245 -16.70 -1.06 -1.30
CA GLY A 245 -15.83 0.01 -0.81
C GLY A 245 -14.34 -0.35 -0.67
N MET A 246 -13.98 -1.63 -0.73
CA MET A 246 -12.60 -2.10 -0.61
C MET A 246 -12.42 -3.45 -1.30
N ILE A 247 -11.27 -3.66 -1.93
CA ILE A 247 -10.89 -4.95 -2.49
C ILE A 247 -9.86 -5.60 -1.56
N VAL A 248 -10.08 -6.87 -1.22
CA VAL A 248 -9.19 -7.67 -0.38
C VAL A 248 -8.56 -8.76 -1.23
N MET A 249 -7.23 -8.80 -1.24
CA MET A 249 -6.47 -9.79 -1.99
C MET A 249 -5.42 -10.44 -1.10
N GLY A 250 -5.16 -11.71 -1.38
CA GLY A 250 -4.01 -12.41 -0.85
C GLY A 250 -2.78 -11.91 -1.57
N ALA A 251 -1.74 -11.58 -0.83
CA ALA A 251 -0.46 -11.25 -1.42
C ALA A 251 0.56 -12.33 -1.05
N TYR A 252 1.15 -12.95 -2.07
CA TYR A 252 2.25 -13.91 -2.01
C TYR A 252 2.15 -15.00 -0.93
N GLY A 253 1.78 -16.22 -1.34
CA GLY A 253 1.92 -17.40 -0.48
C GLY A 253 3.38 -17.84 -0.32
N HIS A 254 3.69 -18.48 0.81
CA HIS A 254 4.99 -19.10 1.18
C HIS A 254 5.48 -20.25 0.26
N SER A 255 5.26 -20.18 -1.05
CA SER A 255 5.88 -21.12 -2.00
C SER A 255 7.33 -20.73 -2.26
N LYS A 256 8.20 -21.73 -2.43
CA LYS A 256 9.65 -21.62 -2.71
C LYS A 256 10.02 -20.80 -3.97
N LEU A 257 9.03 -20.29 -4.70
CA LEU A 257 9.17 -19.33 -5.79
C LEU A 257 8.95 -17.91 -5.26
N ARG A 258 9.89 -17.42 -4.44
CA ARG A 258 9.97 -16.00 -3.99
C ARG A 258 10.21 -15.00 -5.15
N GLN A 259 10.26 -15.47 -6.40
CA GLN A 259 10.74 -14.72 -7.56
C GLN A 259 9.65 -14.33 -8.56
N VAL A 260 8.40 -14.78 -8.40
CA VAL A 260 7.35 -14.45 -9.37
C VAL A 260 6.59 -13.23 -8.88
N PHE A 261 6.43 -12.27 -9.79
CA PHE A 261 5.79 -10.96 -9.69
C PHE A 261 4.49 -10.93 -8.88
N VAL A 262 4.05 -9.72 -8.49
CA VAL A 262 2.65 -9.51 -8.06
C VAL A 262 1.83 -10.15 -9.18
N GLY A 263 1.00 -11.16 -8.87
CA GLY A 263 0.31 -11.91 -9.92
C GLY A 263 -0.32 -10.92 -10.90
N SER A 264 -0.22 -11.16 -12.22
CA SER A 264 -0.58 -10.17 -13.25
C SER A 264 -1.95 -9.52 -12.98
N ASN A 265 -2.91 -10.31 -12.51
CA ASN A 265 -4.25 -9.86 -12.14
C ASN A 265 -4.25 -8.94 -10.91
N THR A 266 -3.47 -9.25 -9.87
CA THR A 266 -3.33 -8.37 -8.70
C THR A 266 -2.69 -7.03 -9.09
N THR A 267 -1.67 -7.04 -9.97
CA THR A 267 -1.06 -5.79 -10.47
C THR A 267 -2.06 -4.96 -11.26
N GLN A 268 -2.81 -5.59 -12.18
CA GLN A 268 -3.83 -4.91 -12.97
C GLN A 268 -4.94 -4.32 -12.10
N VAL A 269 -5.47 -5.09 -11.14
CA VAL A 269 -6.49 -4.59 -10.22
C VAL A 269 -5.93 -3.49 -9.33
N LEU A 270 -4.70 -3.61 -8.84
CA LEU A 270 -4.06 -2.56 -8.04
C LEU A 270 -3.88 -1.27 -8.84
N ALA A 271 -3.46 -1.36 -10.11
CA ALA A 271 -3.29 -0.20 -10.99
C ALA A 271 -4.64 0.49 -11.27
N ASN A 272 -5.67 -0.29 -11.60
CA ASN A 272 -6.94 0.21 -12.13
C ASN A 272 -8.04 0.43 -11.10
N SER A 273 -7.88 -0.07 -9.87
CA SER A 273 -8.87 0.13 -8.81
C SER A 273 -8.99 1.59 -8.41
N LYS A 274 -10.24 1.99 -8.15
CA LYS A 274 -10.63 3.29 -7.60
C LYS A 274 -10.97 3.24 -6.11
N VAL A 275 -11.00 2.05 -5.52
CA VAL A 275 -11.19 1.83 -4.08
C VAL A 275 -9.91 1.29 -3.43
N PRO A 276 -9.73 1.46 -2.11
CA PRO A 276 -8.58 0.92 -1.41
C PRO A 276 -8.41 -0.60 -1.61
N LEU A 277 -7.16 -1.04 -1.67
CA LEU A 277 -6.82 -2.47 -1.70
C LEU A 277 -6.17 -2.88 -0.38
N LEU A 278 -6.75 -3.86 0.31
CA LEU A 278 -6.12 -4.52 1.44
C LEU A 278 -5.43 -5.80 0.98
N LEU A 279 -4.11 -5.81 1.07
CA LEU A 279 -3.28 -6.98 0.85
C LEU A 279 -3.07 -7.69 2.18
N ILE A 280 -3.66 -8.87 2.30
CA ILE A 280 -3.48 -9.75 3.45
C ILE A 280 -2.31 -10.69 3.14
N ARG A 281 -1.38 -10.75 4.09
CA ARG A 281 -0.23 -11.64 4.08
C ARG A 281 -0.57 -12.91 4.79
#